data_AF-A0AA39N6J1-F1
#
_entry.id   AF-A0AA39N6J1-F1
#
_cell.length_a   1.000
_cell.length_b   1.000
_cell.length_c   1.000
_cell.angle_alpha   90.00
_cell.angle_beta   90.00
_cell.angle_gamma   90.00
#
_symmetry.space_group_name_H-M   'P 1'
#
loop_
_entity.id
_entity.type
_entity.pdbx_description
1 polymer ?
#
loop_
_entity_poly.entity_id
_entity_poly.type
_entity_poly.pdbx_seq_one_letter_code
_entity_poly.pdbx_strand_id
1 'polypeptide(L)'
;MPAEPLNERQVAFLERQLNWCRMLGMERPPKRDSIMISMQVSDLGRVVSSQEVGRWFSNRAKDASGKPRQSKKTPAQLAALRASFAVDCTPSVEEQIRLIEETGLTRRQIVAWFSYQRRKLEDEYGTYQECPADQETFTLGSHAHQAAAQWREYRAAGGQGAD
;
A
#
# COMPACT_ATOMS: atom_id res chain seq x y z
N MET A 1 15.80 7.46 -18.14
CA MET A 1 16.70 6.30 -18.09
C MET A 1 16.24 5.38 -16.97
N PRO A 2 15.88 4.10 -17.20
CA PRO A 2 15.61 3.17 -16.11
C PRO A 2 16.89 2.95 -15.30
N ALA A 3 16.77 2.86 -13.97
CA ALA A 3 17.91 2.60 -13.09
C ALA A 3 18.54 1.24 -13.42
N GLU A 4 19.85 1.19 -13.60
CA GLU A 4 20.57 -0.07 -13.82
C GLU A 4 20.35 -1.03 -12.64
N PRO A 5 20.07 -2.33 -12.89
CA PRO A 5 19.92 -3.30 -11.81
C PRO A 5 21.23 -3.46 -11.00
N LEU A 6 21.13 -3.96 -9.78
CA LEU A 6 22.32 -4.32 -8.99
C LEU A 6 23.05 -5.47 -9.67
N ASN A 7 24.39 -5.41 -9.69
CA ASN A 7 25.19 -6.49 -10.27
C ASN A 7 25.23 -7.73 -9.34
N GLU A 8 25.69 -8.87 -9.86
CA GLU A 8 25.73 -10.14 -9.11
C GLU A 8 26.56 -10.05 -7.82
N ARG A 9 27.69 -9.32 -7.84
CA ARG A 9 28.56 -9.15 -6.67
C ARG A 9 27.88 -8.35 -5.56
N GLN A 10 27.14 -7.31 -5.94
CA GLN A 10 26.34 -6.48 -5.05
C GLN A 10 25.19 -7.28 -4.44
N VAL A 11 24.48 -8.06 -5.27
CA VAL A 11 23.41 -8.95 -4.80
C VAL A 11 23.94 -9.99 -3.81
N ALA A 12 25.04 -10.68 -4.14
CA ALA A 12 25.64 -11.68 -3.26
C ALA A 12 26.11 -11.10 -1.93
N PHE A 13 26.64 -9.87 -1.94
CA PHE A 13 26.98 -9.15 -0.72
C PHE A 13 25.75 -8.86 0.15
N LEU A 14 24.68 -8.33 -0.44
CA LEU A 14 23.44 -8.03 0.29
C LEU A 14 22.75 -9.31 0.80
N GLU A 15 22.78 -10.40 0.03
CA GLU A 15 22.25 -11.71 0.48
C GLU A 15 23.03 -12.24 1.68
N ARG A 16 24.36 -12.13 1.68
CA ARG A 16 25.18 -12.50 2.84
C ARG A 16 24.85 -11.68 4.08
N GLN A 17 24.66 -10.36 3.93
CA GLN A 17 24.24 -9.49 5.04
C GLN A 17 22.85 -9.87 5.57
N LEU A 18 21.90 -10.15 4.67
CA LEU A 18 20.56 -10.58 5.05
C LEU A 18 20.58 -11.94 5.76
N ASN A 19 21.36 -12.90 5.26
CA ASN A 19 21.48 -14.22 5.86
C ASN A 19 22.14 -14.14 7.24
N TRP A 20 23.17 -13.31 7.40
CA TRP A 20 23.76 -13.02 8.72
C TRP A 20 22.72 -12.47 9.69
N CYS A 21 21.93 -11.49 9.25
CA CYS A 21 20.86 -10.90 10.04
C CYS A 21 19.80 -11.93 10.46
N ARG A 22 19.41 -12.82 9.54
CA ARG A 22 18.47 -13.92 9.81
C ARG A 22 19.01 -14.95 10.80
N MET A 23 20.31 -15.26 10.75
CA MET A 23 20.94 -16.13 11.74
C MET A 23 20.90 -15.52 13.16
N LEU A 24 20.88 -14.19 13.28
CA LEU A 24 20.70 -13.48 14.54
C LEU A 24 19.20 -13.36 14.96
N GLY A 25 18.30 -14.05 14.28
CA GLY A 25 16.86 -14.03 14.56
C GLY A 25 16.13 -12.77 14.08
N MET A 26 16.79 -11.92 13.28
CA MET A 26 16.17 -10.72 12.72
C MET A 26 15.66 -10.98 11.30
N GLU A 27 14.47 -10.48 10.98
CA GLU A 27 13.88 -10.64 9.63
C GLU A 27 14.67 -9.87 8.56
N ARG A 28 15.24 -8.72 8.94
CA ARG A 28 16.07 -7.86 8.07
C ARG A 28 16.97 -6.92 8.89
N PRO A 29 18.04 -6.38 8.27
CA PRO A 29 18.93 -5.44 8.95
C PRO A 29 18.23 -4.17 9.45
N PRO A 30 18.62 -3.63 10.62
CA PRO A 30 18.21 -2.32 11.09
C PRO A 30 18.40 -1.20 10.06
N LYS A 31 17.56 -0.17 10.11
CA LYS A 31 17.63 0.97 9.17
C LYS A 31 18.99 1.67 9.19
N ARG A 32 19.61 1.79 10.37
CA ARG A 32 20.91 2.45 10.54
C ARG A 32 22.02 1.73 9.76
N ASP A 33 21.93 0.41 9.64
CA ASP A 33 22.92 -0.41 8.95
C ASP A 33 22.85 -0.24 7.43
N SER A 34 21.71 0.21 6.90
CA SER A 34 21.57 0.47 5.46
C SER A 34 22.54 1.53 4.95
N ILE A 35 22.97 2.48 5.80
CA ILE A 35 24.00 3.47 5.44
C ILE A 35 25.36 2.79 5.28
N MET A 36 25.78 2.02 6.28
CA MET A 36 27.08 1.32 6.24
C MET A 36 27.14 0.30 5.11
N ILE A 37 26.06 -0.48 4.94
CA ILE A 37 25.93 -1.47 3.86
C ILE A 37 25.96 -0.77 2.50
N SER A 38 25.37 0.42 2.36
CA SER A 38 25.40 1.20 1.11
C SER A 38 26.81 1.66 0.72
N MET A 39 27.65 2.02 1.70
CA MET A 39 29.04 2.36 1.44
C MET A 39 29.80 1.14 0.92
N GLN A 40 29.67 -0.01 1.60
CA GLN A 40 30.39 -1.24 1.25
C GLN A 40 29.93 -1.86 -0.07
N VAL A 41 28.62 -1.84 -0.36
CA VAL A 41 28.08 -2.42 -1.61
C VAL A 41 28.41 -1.56 -2.84
N SER A 42 28.64 -0.25 -2.63
CA SER A 42 29.04 0.65 -3.72
C SER A 42 30.44 0.33 -4.24
N ASP A 43 31.35 -0.16 -3.40
CA ASP A 43 32.70 -0.60 -3.79
C ASP A 43 32.69 -1.81 -4.76
N LEU A 44 31.56 -2.52 -4.84
CA LEU A 44 31.39 -3.73 -5.66
C LEU A 44 30.79 -3.44 -7.04
N GLY A 45 30.53 -2.18 -7.39
CA GLY A 45 29.92 -1.81 -8.67
C GLY A 45 29.46 -0.37 -8.73
N ARG A 46 28.20 -0.16 -9.14
CA ARG A 46 27.59 1.17 -9.17
C ARG A 46 27.34 1.67 -7.76
N VAL A 47 27.35 2.99 -7.58
CA VAL A 47 26.94 3.60 -6.31
C VAL A 47 25.50 3.21 -5.99
N VAL A 48 25.28 2.69 -4.78
CA VAL A 48 23.97 2.29 -4.28
C VAL A 48 23.66 3.15 -3.07
N SER A 49 22.50 3.80 -3.05
CA SER A 49 22.06 4.60 -1.91
C SER A 49 21.58 3.73 -0.74
N SER A 50 21.63 4.28 0.47
CA SER A 50 21.06 3.64 1.66
C SER A 50 19.56 3.35 1.53
N GLN A 51 18.83 4.15 0.75
CA GLN A 51 17.43 3.91 0.42
C GLN A 51 17.25 2.70 -0.51
N GLU A 52 18.09 2.54 -1.53
CA GLU A 52 18.08 1.37 -2.41
C GLU A 52 18.37 0.09 -1.62
N VAL A 53 19.39 0.12 -0.74
CA VAL A 53 19.72 -1.00 0.15
C VAL A 53 18.54 -1.35 1.07
N GLY A 54 17.94 -0.35 1.72
CA GLY A 54 16.78 -0.56 2.58
C GLY A 54 15.57 -1.15 1.83
N ARG A 55 15.29 -0.65 0.62
CA ARG A 55 14.23 -1.17 -0.26
C ARG A 55 14.52 -2.60 -0.70
N TRP A 56 15.78 -2.93 -1.00
CA TRP A 56 16.19 -4.27 -1.38
C TRP A 56 15.89 -5.28 -0.26
N PHE A 57 16.31 -5.00 0.97
CA PHE A 57 16.01 -5.86 2.13
C PHE A 57 14.51 -5.97 2.39
N SER A 58 13.77 -4.85 2.32
CA SER A 58 12.31 -4.86 2.50
C SER A 58 11.59 -5.71 1.45
N ASN A 59 12.01 -5.64 0.18
CA ASN A 59 11.43 -6.45 -0.88
C ASN A 59 11.73 -7.93 -0.64
N ARG A 60 12.96 -8.28 -0.24
CA ARG A 60 13.35 -9.66 0.04
C ARG A 60 12.62 -10.27 1.23
N ALA A 61 12.37 -9.47 2.27
CA ALA A 61 11.53 -9.88 3.41
C ALA A 61 10.07 -10.13 2.99
N LYS A 62 9.50 -9.25 2.16
CA LYS A 62 8.16 -9.43 1.58
C LYS A 62 8.07 -10.70 0.74
N ASP A 63 9.10 -11.00 -0.06
CA ASP A 63 9.13 -12.22 -0.86
C ASP A 63 9.19 -13.48 0.02
N ALA A 64 9.91 -13.43 1.16
CA ALA A 64 9.95 -14.53 2.12
C ALA A 64 8.61 -14.73 2.87
N SER A 65 7.81 -13.66 3.05
CA SER A 65 6.50 -13.75 3.70
C SER A 65 5.45 -14.52 2.88
N GLY A 66 5.72 -14.82 1.60
CA GLY A 66 4.77 -15.48 0.70
C GLY A 66 3.50 -14.68 0.40
N LYS A 67 3.35 -13.48 0.98
CA LYS A 67 2.17 -12.64 0.78
C LYS A 67 2.15 -12.13 -0.67
N PRO A 68 1.06 -12.37 -1.43
CA PRO A 68 0.99 -11.89 -2.80
C PRO A 68 1.18 -10.37 -2.84
N ARG A 69 2.11 -9.92 -3.68
CA ARG A 69 2.29 -8.49 -3.95
C ARG A 69 0.97 -7.95 -4.48
N GLN A 70 0.53 -6.80 -3.98
CA GLN A 70 -0.69 -6.18 -4.48
C GLN A 70 -0.58 -6.04 -6.00
N SER A 71 -1.46 -6.73 -6.73
CA SER A 71 -1.51 -6.65 -8.18
C SER A 71 -1.81 -5.21 -8.60
N LYS A 72 -1.23 -4.79 -9.73
CA LYS A 72 -1.60 -3.52 -10.35
C LYS A 72 -3.08 -3.63 -10.77
N LYS A 73 -3.92 -2.72 -10.28
CA LYS A 73 -5.34 -2.63 -10.66
C LYS A 73 -5.46 -2.45 -12.17
N THR A 74 -6.43 -3.11 -12.81
CA THR A 74 -6.65 -2.99 -14.26
C THR A 74 -7.16 -1.59 -14.62
N PRO A 75 -7.04 -1.14 -15.89
CA PRO A 75 -7.58 0.14 -16.32
C PRO A 75 -9.08 0.29 -16.04
N ALA A 76 -9.86 -0.78 -16.23
CA ALA A 76 -11.29 -0.80 -15.96
C ALA A 76 -11.60 -0.61 -14.46
N GLN A 77 -10.89 -1.34 -13.58
CA GLN A 77 -11.03 -1.16 -12.12
C GLN A 77 -10.68 0.27 -11.68
N LEU A 78 -9.63 0.85 -12.27
CA LEU A 78 -9.25 2.24 -11.98
C LEU A 78 -10.28 3.25 -12.49
N ALA A 79 -10.94 2.99 -13.63
CA ALA A 79 -11.98 3.85 -14.15
C ALA A 79 -13.18 3.93 -13.20
N ALA A 80 -13.69 2.78 -12.73
CA ALA A 80 -14.78 2.72 -11.76
C ALA A 80 -14.43 3.44 -10.44
N LEU A 81 -13.23 3.20 -9.90
CA LEU A 81 -12.76 3.87 -8.69
C LEU A 81 -12.65 5.40 -8.86
N ARG A 82 -12.13 5.87 -10.01
CA ARG A 82 -12.01 7.31 -10.29
C ARG A 82 -13.37 7.97 -10.49
N ALA A 83 -14.31 7.30 -11.15
CA ALA A 83 -15.66 7.82 -11.34
C ALA A 83 -16.35 8.03 -9.98
N SER A 84 -16.26 7.05 -9.09
CA SER A 84 -16.77 7.16 -7.72
C SER A 84 -16.07 8.28 -6.93
N PHE A 85 -14.74 8.34 -6.99
CA PHE A 85 -13.94 9.38 -6.32
C PHE A 85 -14.27 10.81 -6.76
N ALA A 86 -14.62 11.00 -8.03
CA ALA A 86 -15.01 12.31 -8.56
C ALA A 86 -16.35 12.80 -8.00
N VAL A 87 -17.21 11.87 -7.58
CA VAL A 87 -18.48 12.17 -6.90
C VAL A 87 -18.25 12.41 -5.41
N ASP A 88 -17.55 11.49 -4.76
CA ASP A 88 -17.23 11.57 -3.33
C ASP A 88 -15.89 10.92 -3.02
N CYS A 89 -15.02 11.64 -2.30
CA CYS A 89 -13.71 11.16 -1.88
C CYS A 89 -13.76 10.26 -0.62
N THR A 90 -14.94 10.14 0.00
CA THR A 90 -15.25 9.36 1.21
C THR A 90 -16.44 8.43 1.00
N PRO A 91 -16.29 7.36 0.18
CA PRO A 91 -17.43 6.55 -0.27
C PRO A 91 -18.16 5.88 0.90
N SER A 92 -19.49 5.92 0.86
CA SER A 92 -20.37 5.22 1.81
C SER A 92 -20.16 3.69 1.76
N VAL A 93 -20.78 2.96 2.69
CA VAL A 93 -20.66 1.49 2.69
C VAL A 93 -21.34 0.88 1.46
N GLU A 94 -22.48 1.42 1.05
CA GLU A 94 -23.20 1.02 -0.16
C GLU A 94 -22.34 1.24 -1.40
N GLU A 95 -21.67 2.39 -1.49
CA GLU A 95 -20.77 2.68 -2.60
C GLU A 95 -19.55 1.74 -2.60
N GLN A 96 -19.00 1.45 -1.42
CA GLN A 96 -17.94 0.44 -1.29
C GLN A 96 -18.41 -0.94 -1.74
N ILE A 97 -19.63 -1.36 -1.39
CA ILE A 97 -20.22 -2.64 -1.82
C ILE A 97 -20.37 -2.67 -3.35
N ARG A 98 -20.95 -1.62 -3.96
CA ARG A 98 -21.06 -1.52 -5.43
C ARG A 98 -19.68 -1.66 -6.09
N LEU A 99 -18.68 -0.97 -5.56
CA LEU A 99 -17.31 -1.04 -6.08
C LEU A 99 -16.70 -2.44 -5.90
N ILE A 100 -17.00 -3.16 -4.82
CA ILE A 100 -16.56 -4.56 -4.65
C ILE A 100 -17.15 -5.43 -5.75
N GLU A 101 -18.46 -5.35 -5.97
CA GLU A 101 -19.18 -6.15 -6.96
C GLU A 101 -18.72 -5.83 -8.39
N GLU A 102 -18.51 -4.54 -8.70
CA GLU A 102 -18.13 -4.07 -10.04
C GLU A 102 -16.65 -4.37 -10.35
N THR A 103 -15.76 -4.19 -9.38
CA THR A 103 -14.30 -4.27 -9.62
C THR A 103 -13.69 -5.61 -9.21
N GLY A 104 -14.38 -6.41 -8.39
CA GLY A 104 -13.83 -7.60 -7.75
C GLY A 104 -12.72 -7.31 -6.73
N LEU A 105 -12.50 -6.04 -6.38
CA LEU A 105 -11.53 -5.64 -5.37
C LEU A 105 -12.12 -5.84 -3.98
N THR A 106 -11.27 -6.16 -3.00
CA THR A 106 -11.74 -6.22 -1.61
C THR A 106 -11.98 -4.85 -1.04
N ARG A 107 -12.82 -4.77 -0.01
CA ARG A 107 -13.07 -3.58 0.81
C ARG A 107 -11.75 -2.90 1.20
N ARG A 108 -10.78 -3.65 1.72
CA ARG A 108 -9.44 -3.12 2.06
C ARG A 108 -8.75 -2.46 0.87
N GLN A 109 -8.81 -3.07 -0.31
CA GLN A 109 -8.15 -2.53 -1.51
C GLN A 109 -8.81 -1.25 -2.02
N ILE A 110 -10.13 -1.13 -1.86
CA ILE A 110 -10.91 0.07 -2.20
C ILE A 110 -10.57 1.18 -1.21
N VAL A 111 -10.74 0.96 0.10
CA VAL A 111 -10.44 1.95 1.15
C VAL A 111 -9.01 2.46 1.07
N ALA A 112 -8.04 1.56 0.84
CA ALA A 112 -6.65 1.93 0.65
C ALA A 112 -6.42 2.80 -0.60
N TRP A 113 -7.14 2.53 -1.70
CA TRP A 113 -7.03 3.33 -2.91
C TRP A 113 -7.59 4.74 -2.70
N PHE A 114 -8.77 4.89 -2.08
CA PHE A 114 -9.36 6.20 -1.78
C PHE A 114 -8.46 7.01 -0.85
N SER A 115 -7.91 6.38 0.19
CA SER A 115 -7.00 7.04 1.12
C SER A 115 -5.71 7.51 0.45
N TYR A 116 -5.16 6.72 -0.47
CA TYR A 116 -4.01 7.12 -1.27
C TYR A 116 -4.33 8.28 -2.22
N GLN A 117 -5.50 8.29 -2.86
CA GLN A 117 -5.90 9.40 -3.73
C GLN A 117 -6.09 10.71 -2.96
N ARG A 118 -6.74 10.69 -1.80
CA ARG A 118 -6.88 11.89 -0.94
C ARG A 118 -5.52 12.47 -0.56
N ARG A 119 -4.61 11.62 -0.03
CA ARG A 119 -3.25 12.06 0.30
C ARG A 119 -2.49 12.60 -0.90
N LYS A 120 -2.69 12.02 -2.09
CA LYS A 120 -2.07 12.52 -3.32
C LYS A 120 -2.58 13.93 -3.68
N LEU A 121 -3.88 14.19 -3.51
CA LEU A 121 -4.44 15.53 -3.74
C LEU A 121 -3.91 16.55 -2.73
N GLU A 122 -3.79 16.16 -1.46
CA GLU A 122 -3.17 17.01 -0.41
C GLU A 122 -1.73 17.38 -0.79
N ASP A 123 -0.94 16.40 -1.22
CA ASP A 123 0.45 16.61 -1.67
C ASP A 123 0.54 17.53 -2.92
N GLU A 124 -0.44 17.45 -3.83
CA GLU A 124 -0.41 18.14 -5.14
C GLU A 124 -1.00 19.57 -5.09
N TYR A 125 -2.02 19.81 -4.26
CA TYR A 125 -2.76 21.08 -4.24
C TYR A 125 -2.64 21.87 -2.94
N GLY A 126 -2.02 21.32 -1.89
CA GLY A 126 -1.75 22.00 -0.61
C GLY A 126 -2.98 22.56 0.13
N THR A 127 -4.18 22.33 -0.41
CA THR A 127 -5.45 22.91 0.01
C THR A 127 -6.49 21.80 -0.01
N TYR A 128 -7.23 21.65 1.10
CA TYR A 128 -8.41 20.80 1.17
C TYR A 128 -9.38 21.25 0.08
N GLN A 129 -9.57 20.41 -0.95
CA GLN A 129 -10.79 20.52 -1.73
C GLN A 129 -11.88 19.93 -0.85
N GLU A 130 -12.75 20.80 -0.32
CA GLU A 130 -13.92 20.39 0.46
C GLU A 130 -14.74 19.40 -0.37
N CYS A 131 -14.55 18.11 -0.12
CA CYS A 131 -15.60 17.15 -0.37
C CYS A 131 -16.77 17.61 0.50
N PRO A 132 -18.02 17.65 0.01
CA PRO A 132 -19.14 18.34 0.69
C PRO A 132 -19.64 17.64 1.98
N ALA A 133 -18.75 17.02 2.75
CA ALA A 133 -19.02 16.24 3.96
C ALA A 133 -18.67 16.98 5.27
N ASP A 134 -18.15 18.21 5.24
CA ASP A 134 -17.73 18.95 6.44
C ASP A 134 -18.89 19.55 7.28
N GLN A 135 -20.09 18.94 7.26
CA GLN A 135 -21.20 19.32 8.14
C GLN A 135 -21.52 18.32 9.27
N GLU A 136 -20.90 17.15 9.35
CA GLU A 136 -21.28 16.15 10.36
C GLU A 136 -20.13 15.64 11.24
N THR A 137 -19.46 16.54 11.96
CA THR A 137 -18.48 16.15 13.00
C THR A 137 -19.12 15.67 14.31
N PHE A 138 -20.47 15.61 14.39
CA PHE A 138 -21.20 15.22 15.60
C PHE A 138 -21.77 13.77 15.57
N THR A 139 -21.74 13.07 14.44
CA THR A 139 -22.44 11.76 14.24
C THR A 139 -21.52 10.53 14.13
N LEU A 140 -20.22 10.66 14.44
CA LEU A 140 -19.21 9.60 14.28
C LEU A 140 -19.56 8.26 14.97
N GLY A 141 -20.23 8.30 16.13
CA GLY A 141 -20.65 7.08 16.83
C GLY A 141 -21.79 6.33 16.14
N SER A 142 -22.80 7.07 15.64
CA SER A 142 -23.97 6.48 14.98
C SER A 142 -23.60 5.92 13.60
N HIS A 143 -22.80 6.66 12.83
CA HIS A 143 -22.39 6.25 11.49
C HIS A 143 -21.51 4.99 11.51
N ALA A 144 -20.65 4.83 12.54
CA ALA A 144 -19.86 3.62 12.71
C ALA A 144 -20.71 2.38 13.03
N HIS A 145 -21.73 2.50 13.89
CA HIS A 145 -22.67 1.42 14.18
C HIS A 145 -23.50 1.03 12.95
N GLN A 146 -23.97 2.01 12.18
CA GLN A 146 -24.72 1.79 10.94
C GLN A 146 -23.86 1.11 9.88
N ALA A 147 -22.64 1.62 9.65
CA ALA A 147 -21.70 0.99 8.73
C ALA A 147 -21.39 -0.46 9.11
N ALA A 148 -21.22 -0.75 10.41
CA ALA A 148 -21.00 -2.11 10.89
C ALA A 148 -22.22 -3.03 10.70
N ALA A 149 -23.44 -2.50 10.73
CA ALA A 149 -24.65 -3.26 10.42
C ALA A 149 -24.70 -3.63 8.93
N GLN A 150 -24.46 -2.67 8.04
CA GLN A 150 -24.48 -2.88 6.59
C GLN A 150 -23.46 -3.92 6.13
N TRP A 151 -22.23 -3.91 6.68
CA TRP A 151 -21.25 -4.96 6.39
C TRP A 151 -21.62 -6.34 6.97
N ARG A 152 -22.42 -6.40 8.04
CA ARG A 152 -22.96 -7.68 8.55
C ARG A 152 -24.03 -8.21 7.62
N GLU A 153 -24.94 -7.36 7.16
CA GLU A 153 -26.01 -7.71 6.22
C GLU A 153 -25.44 -8.16 4.88
N TYR A 154 -24.49 -7.42 4.30
CA TYR A 154 -23.83 -7.81 3.05
C TYR A 154 -23.15 -9.18 3.16
N ARG A 155 -22.47 -9.45 4.29
CA ARG A 155 -21.88 -10.79 4.55
C ARG A 155 -22.94 -11.87 4.72
N ALA A 156 -24.04 -11.57 5.42
CA ALA A 156 -25.15 -12.51 5.59
C ALA A 156 -25.84 -12.84 4.26
N ALA A 157 -25.84 -11.89 3.31
CA ALA A 157 -26.33 -12.08 1.95
C ALA A 157 -25.35 -12.83 1.02
N GLY A 158 -24.19 -13.28 1.53
CA GLY A 158 -23.18 -14.00 0.74
C GLY A 158 -22.20 -13.10 -0.02
N GLY A 159 -22.17 -11.80 0.30
CA GLY A 159 -21.28 -10.83 -0.31
C GLY A 159 -19.80 -11.19 -0.15
N GLN A 160 -19.11 -11.30 -1.29
CA GLN A 160 -17.66 -11.57 -1.34
C GLN A 160 -16.86 -10.26 -1.21
N GLY A 161 -15.59 -10.35 -0.85
CA GLY A 161 -14.68 -9.18 -0.83
C GLY A 161 -14.84 -8.21 0.34
N ALA A 162 -15.66 -8.52 1.36
CA ALA A 162 -15.87 -7.67 2.53
C ALA A 162 -14.70 -7.61 3.56
N ASP A 163 -13.63 -8.39 3.36
CA ASP A 163 -12.47 -8.49 4.28
C ASP A 163 -11.58 -7.23 4.30
#